data_AF-A0A3C0GNU6-F1
#
_entry.id   AF-A0A3C0GNU6-F1
#
_cell.length_a   1.000
_cell.length_b   1.000
_cell.length_c   1.000
_cell.angle_alpha   90.00
_cell.angle_beta   90.00
_cell.angle_gamma   90.00
#
_symmetry.space_group_name_H-M   'P 1'
#
loop_
_entity.id
_entity.type
_entity.pdbx_description
1 polymer ?
#
loop_
_entity_poly.entity_id
_entity_poly.type
_entity_poly.pdbx_seq_one_letter_code
_entity_poly.pdbx_strand_id
1 'polypeptide(L)'
;MKKQALSRERRGQLDGGEAEATHLAEILAVDFARLLASVAPSLPAAAISNMRKAANSGITLRMQGAATLLRAHALGDPSAWSAHASDTVRGWACYLIGSDPRLTLEHKLDAMRGLADDAHFGVREWAWLALRPHIAAEPLRVLAHLHGWTADPSPNVRRFACEALRPRGVWAAHISLFKQEPHHAQDLLDALCCDASRYVQDSVGNWLN
;
A
#
# COMPACT_ATOMS: atom_id res chain seq x y z
N MET A 1 21.12 10.95 -15.39
CA MET A 1 20.15 10.37 -16.34
C MET A 1 19.02 11.37 -16.57
N LYS A 2 18.75 11.78 -17.81
CA LYS A 2 17.59 12.66 -18.12
C LYS A 2 16.30 11.86 -17.81
N LYS A 3 15.39 12.42 -16.99
CA LYS A 3 14.03 11.89 -16.84
C LYS A 3 13.39 11.89 -18.23
N GLN A 4 13.22 10.72 -18.81
CA GLN A 4 12.49 10.59 -20.07
C GLN A 4 11.01 10.90 -19.76
N ALA A 5 10.44 11.87 -20.47
CA ALA A 5 9.04 12.21 -20.31
C ALA A 5 8.18 11.02 -20.79
N LEU A 6 7.16 10.66 -20.02
CA LEU A 6 6.22 9.61 -20.39
C LEU A 6 5.52 9.95 -21.71
N SER A 7 5.46 9.00 -22.63
CA SER A 7 4.74 9.20 -23.89
C SER A 7 3.25 9.44 -23.62
N ARG A 8 2.58 10.13 -24.54
CA ARG A 8 1.13 10.38 -24.43
C ARG A 8 0.32 9.09 -24.37
N GLU A 9 0.73 8.08 -25.14
CA GLU A 9 0.13 6.75 -25.15
C GLU A 9 0.30 6.05 -23.79
N ARG A 10 1.53 6.03 -23.26
CA ARG A 10 1.82 5.41 -21.96
C ARG A 10 1.06 6.09 -20.82
N ARG A 11 0.98 7.43 -20.86
CA ARG A 11 0.13 8.20 -19.93
C ARG A 11 -1.33 7.79 -20.06
N GLY A 12 -1.85 7.63 -21.27
CA GLY A 12 -3.23 7.21 -21.53
C GLY A 12 -3.55 5.85 -20.93
N GLN A 13 -2.67 4.85 -21.11
CA GLN A 13 -2.84 3.51 -20.54
C GLN A 13 -2.90 3.52 -19.02
N LEU A 14 -2.01 4.28 -18.37
CA LEU A 14 -1.97 4.41 -16.91
C LEU A 14 -3.19 5.16 -16.37
N ASP A 15 -3.53 6.30 -16.98
CA ASP A 15 -4.67 7.14 -16.58
C ASP A 15 -6.02 6.47 -16.91
N GLY A 16 -6.05 5.51 -17.84
CA GLY A 16 -7.23 4.71 -18.21
C GLY A 16 -7.43 3.48 -17.34
N GLY A 17 -6.38 3.05 -16.61
CA GLY A 17 -6.41 1.85 -15.78
C GLY A 17 -6.12 0.55 -16.54
N GLU A 18 -5.55 0.65 -17.73
CA GLU A 18 -5.32 -0.46 -18.67
C GLU A 18 -3.97 -1.14 -18.46
N ALA A 19 -3.05 -0.51 -17.73
CA ALA A 19 -1.73 -1.03 -17.47
C ALA A 19 -1.26 -0.72 -16.04
N GLU A 20 -0.35 -1.55 -15.56
CA GLU A 20 0.45 -1.30 -14.37
C GLU A 20 1.57 -0.31 -14.68
N ALA A 21 1.96 0.48 -13.69
CA ALA A 21 3.23 1.19 -13.71
C ALA A 21 4.43 0.21 -13.76
N THR A 22 5.57 0.66 -14.25
CA THR A 22 6.82 -0.14 -14.26
C THR A 22 7.86 0.40 -13.29
N HIS A 23 7.68 1.65 -12.83
CA HIS A 23 8.58 2.30 -11.88
C HIS A 23 7.87 3.43 -11.13
N LEU A 24 8.45 3.89 -10.02
CA LEU A 24 7.85 4.90 -9.14
C LEU A 24 7.46 6.20 -9.86
N ALA A 25 8.24 6.66 -10.84
CA ALA A 25 7.88 7.88 -11.57
C ALA A 25 6.59 7.75 -12.42
N GLU A 26 6.19 6.54 -12.82
CA GLU A 26 4.90 6.29 -13.48
C GLU A 26 3.77 6.37 -12.47
N ILE A 27 3.90 5.64 -11.36
CA ILE A 27 2.96 5.66 -10.22
C ILE A 27 2.64 7.11 -9.81
N LEU A 28 3.69 7.92 -9.59
CA LEU A 28 3.53 9.29 -9.12
C LEU A 28 2.84 10.21 -10.13
N ALA A 29 2.89 9.85 -11.42
CA ALA A 29 2.42 10.67 -12.52
C ALA A 29 1.02 10.28 -13.04
N VAL A 30 0.40 9.23 -12.49
CA VAL A 30 -1.01 8.86 -12.76
C VAL A 30 -1.93 10.03 -12.42
N ASP A 31 -2.84 10.38 -13.33
CA ASP A 31 -3.95 11.29 -13.08
C ASP A 31 -5.11 10.54 -12.43
N PHE A 32 -5.25 10.69 -11.12
CA PHE A 32 -6.26 9.98 -10.32
C PHE A 32 -7.68 10.36 -10.72
N ALA A 33 -7.92 11.59 -11.19
CA ALA A 33 -9.26 12.00 -11.59
C ALA A 33 -9.66 11.35 -12.91
N ARG A 34 -8.73 11.21 -13.86
CA ARG A 34 -8.96 10.45 -15.10
C ARG A 34 -9.15 8.97 -14.80
N LEU A 35 -8.28 8.39 -13.96
CA LEU A 35 -8.36 6.99 -13.59
C LEU A 35 -9.70 6.67 -12.91
N LEU A 36 -10.12 7.45 -11.92
CA LEU A 36 -11.43 7.27 -11.27
C LEU A 36 -12.59 7.40 -12.26
N ALA A 37 -12.55 8.38 -13.16
CA ALA A 37 -13.60 8.55 -14.15
C ALA A 37 -13.67 7.35 -15.13
N SER A 38 -12.53 6.73 -15.42
CA SER A 38 -12.44 5.54 -16.27
C SER A 38 -12.99 4.29 -15.57
N VAL A 39 -12.51 3.99 -14.36
CA VAL A 39 -12.77 2.70 -13.69
C VAL A 39 -14.02 2.71 -12.80
N ALA A 40 -14.52 3.89 -12.44
CA ALA A 40 -15.72 4.06 -11.61
C ALA A 40 -16.70 5.07 -12.25
N PRO A 41 -17.28 4.75 -13.43
CA PRO A 41 -18.07 5.70 -14.21
C PRO A 41 -19.38 6.15 -13.53
N SER A 42 -19.83 5.44 -12.48
CA SER A 42 -20.98 5.83 -11.67
C SER A 42 -20.69 6.96 -10.67
N LEU A 43 -19.42 7.35 -10.48
CA LEU A 43 -19.09 8.47 -9.59
C LEU A 43 -19.59 9.80 -10.17
N PRO A 44 -20.18 10.68 -9.33
CA PRO A 44 -20.65 11.97 -9.80
C PRO A 44 -19.48 12.88 -10.20
N ALA A 45 -19.73 13.81 -11.12
CA ALA A 45 -18.73 14.78 -11.58
C ALA A 45 -18.11 15.60 -10.43
N ALA A 46 -18.84 15.82 -9.34
CA ALA A 46 -18.34 16.48 -8.14
C ALA A 46 -17.23 15.67 -7.44
N ALA A 47 -17.36 14.33 -7.35
CA ALA A 47 -16.33 13.46 -6.79
C ALA A 47 -15.05 13.50 -7.64
N ILE A 48 -15.19 13.44 -8.97
CA ILE A 48 -14.06 13.57 -9.90
C ILE A 48 -13.40 14.97 -9.77
N SER A 49 -14.19 16.02 -9.61
CA SER A 49 -13.69 17.38 -9.38
C SER A 49 -12.87 17.49 -8.09
N ASN A 50 -13.29 16.82 -7.01
CA ASN A 50 -12.52 16.76 -5.77
C ASN A 50 -11.14 16.13 -5.98
N MET A 51 -11.04 15.07 -6.79
CA MET A 51 -9.73 14.48 -7.11
C MET A 51 -8.86 15.35 -8.01
N ARG A 52 -9.45 16.12 -8.93
CA ARG A 52 -8.69 17.12 -9.71
C ARG A 52 -8.10 18.19 -8.81
N LYS A 53 -8.85 18.67 -7.81
CA LYS A 53 -8.34 19.65 -6.83
C LYS A 53 -7.20 19.08 -5.98
N ALA A 54 -7.21 17.78 -5.71
CA ALA A 54 -6.17 17.08 -4.97
C ALA A 54 -4.94 16.68 -5.83
N ALA A 55 -4.89 17.04 -7.11
CA ALA A 55 -3.84 16.58 -8.03
C ALA A 55 -2.40 16.89 -7.58
N ASN A 56 -2.22 18.02 -6.88
CA ASN A 56 -0.92 18.47 -6.37
C ASN A 56 -0.64 18.01 -4.92
N SER A 57 -1.54 17.26 -4.30
CA SER A 57 -1.34 16.70 -2.97
C SER A 57 -0.35 15.51 -3.00
N GLY A 58 0.25 15.22 -1.85
CA GLY A 58 1.11 14.05 -1.68
C GLY A 58 0.39 12.76 -2.09
N ILE A 59 1.14 11.78 -2.61
CA ILE A 59 0.57 10.55 -3.18
C ILE A 59 -0.32 9.79 -2.17
N THR A 60 0.08 9.70 -0.91
CA THR A 60 -0.70 9.02 0.14
C THR A 60 -2.05 9.70 0.39
N LEU A 61 -2.10 11.05 0.36
CA LEU A 61 -3.35 11.80 0.46
C LEU A 61 -4.26 11.56 -0.75
N ARG A 62 -3.68 11.48 -1.95
CA ARG A 62 -4.44 11.15 -3.17
C ARG A 62 -5.02 9.73 -3.12
N MET A 63 -4.24 8.75 -2.64
CA MET A 63 -4.71 7.36 -2.44
C MET A 63 -5.84 7.28 -1.42
N GLN A 64 -5.69 7.93 -0.27
CA GLN A 64 -6.73 8.01 0.76
C GLN A 64 -7.99 8.72 0.24
N GLY A 65 -7.82 9.81 -0.52
CA GLY A 65 -8.92 10.57 -1.11
C GLY A 65 -9.75 9.72 -2.09
N ALA A 66 -9.09 8.95 -2.95
CA ALA A 66 -9.77 8.04 -3.88
C ALA A 66 -10.59 6.97 -3.13
N ALA A 67 -9.97 6.28 -2.16
CA ALA A 67 -10.68 5.27 -1.34
C ALA A 67 -11.87 5.89 -0.57
N THR A 68 -11.72 7.11 -0.06
CA THR A 68 -12.79 7.84 0.65
C THR A 68 -13.97 8.11 -0.29
N LEU A 69 -13.71 8.56 -1.51
CA LEU A 69 -14.77 8.81 -2.50
C LEU A 69 -15.46 7.52 -2.92
N LEU A 70 -14.70 6.45 -3.19
CA LEU A 70 -15.27 5.15 -3.52
C LEU A 70 -16.22 4.68 -2.40
N ARG A 71 -15.79 4.75 -1.14
CA ARG A 71 -16.63 4.37 0.00
C ARG A 71 -17.88 5.23 0.13
N ALA A 72 -17.76 6.56 0.00
CA ALA A 72 -18.88 7.49 0.12
C ALA A 72 -19.98 7.27 -0.94
N HIS A 73 -19.60 6.67 -2.08
CA HIS A 73 -20.50 6.41 -3.21
C HIS A 73 -20.84 4.91 -3.39
N ALA A 74 -20.83 4.14 -2.29
CA ALA A 74 -21.20 2.72 -2.28
C ALA A 74 -20.33 1.80 -3.17
N LEU A 75 -19.10 2.25 -3.47
CA LEU A 75 -18.08 1.51 -4.22
C LEU A 75 -16.92 1.06 -3.30
N GLY A 76 -17.17 1.00 -1.99
CA GLY A 76 -16.16 0.78 -0.97
C GLY A 76 -15.79 -0.68 -0.68
N ASP A 77 -16.35 -1.65 -1.42
CA ASP A 77 -15.96 -3.06 -1.30
C ASP A 77 -14.58 -3.27 -1.95
N PRO A 78 -13.52 -3.62 -1.18
CA PRO A 78 -12.19 -3.81 -1.72
C PRO A 78 -12.12 -4.92 -2.78
N SER A 79 -12.96 -5.96 -2.69
CA SER A 79 -12.91 -7.11 -3.58
C SER A 79 -13.19 -6.75 -5.05
N ALA A 80 -13.96 -5.68 -5.27
CA ALA A 80 -14.21 -5.12 -6.61
C ALA A 80 -12.95 -4.51 -7.27
N TRP A 81 -11.92 -4.20 -6.49
CA TRP A 81 -10.73 -3.45 -6.93
C TRP A 81 -9.43 -4.26 -6.82
N SER A 82 -9.37 -5.27 -5.95
CA SER A 82 -8.16 -6.03 -5.63
C SER A 82 -7.55 -6.85 -6.77
N ALA A 83 -8.31 -7.09 -7.85
CA ALA A 83 -7.84 -7.83 -9.04
C ALA A 83 -7.76 -6.96 -10.31
N HIS A 84 -7.82 -5.63 -10.18
CA HIS A 84 -7.81 -4.72 -11.32
C HIS A 84 -6.44 -4.69 -12.03
N ALA A 85 -6.44 -4.47 -13.35
CA ALA A 85 -5.22 -4.38 -14.18
C ALA A 85 -4.29 -3.22 -13.82
N SER A 86 -4.77 -2.25 -13.02
CA SER A 86 -4.00 -1.09 -12.58
C SER A 86 -3.52 -1.32 -11.16
N ASP A 87 -2.22 -1.17 -10.95
CA ASP A 87 -1.61 -1.20 -9.61
C ASP A 87 -2.13 -0.10 -8.70
N THR A 88 -2.44 1.08 -9.26
CA THR A 88 -2.99 2.20 -8.49
C THR A 88 -4.41 1.88 -7.98
N VAL A 89 -5.24 1.23 -8.80
CA VAL A 89 -6.60 0.81 -8.43
C VAL A 89 -6.55 -0.28 -7.35
N ARG A 90 -5.68 -1.27 -7.49
CA ARG A 90 -5.44 -2.26 -6.41
C ARG A 90 -4.91 -1.61 -5.14
N GLY A 91 -4.07 -0.57 -5.27
CA GLY A 91 -3.65 0.24 -4.15
C GLY A 91 -4.82 0.96 -3.45
N TRP A 92 -5.87 1.38 -4.18
CA TRP A 92 -7.09 1.89 -3.53
C TRP A 92 -7.80 0.81 -2.71
N ALA A 93 -7.76 -0.46 -3.14
CA ALA A 93 -8.25 -1.58 -2.32
C ALA A 93 -7.50 -1.67 -0.98
N CYS A 94 -6.17 -1.48 -0.97
CA CYS A 94 -5.40 -1.40 0.27
C CYS A 94 -5.95 -0.30 1.20
N TYR A 95 -6.15 0.91 0.66
CA TYR A 95 -6.68 2.04 1.45
C TYR A 95 -8.14 1.86 1.86
N LEU A 96 -8.96 1.15 1.08
CA LEU A 96 -10.31 0.75 1.49
C LEU A 96 -10.24 -0.21 2.70
N ILE A 97 -9.41 -1.25 2.66
CA ILE A 97 -9.22 -2.17 3.80
C ILE A 97 -8.72 -1.40 5.03
N GLY A 98 -7.64 -0.62 4.87
CA GLY A 98 -7.03 0.12 5.98
C GLY A 98 -7.98 1.13 6.63
N SER A 99 -8.85 1.76 5.84
CA SER A 99 -9.82 2.75 6.35
C SER A 99 -11.16 2.16 6.79
N ASP A 100 -11.39 0.85 6.65
CA ASP A 100 -12.69 0.28 6.99
C ASP A 100 -12.95 0.31 8.51
N PRO A 101 -13.99 1.02 8.99
CA PRO A 101 -14.26 1.10 10.42
C PRO A 101 -14.90 -0.17 10.99
N ARG A 102 -15.34 -1.10 10.14
CA ARG A 102 -16.02 -2.34 10.55
C ARG A 102 -15.03 -3.46 10.88
N LEU A 103 -13.79 -3.35 10.42
CA LEU A 103 -12.76 -4.36 10.60
C LEU A 103 -11.91 -4.06 11.84
N THR A 104 -11.65 -5.09 12.63
CA THR A 104 -10.60 -5.05 13.67
C THR A 104 -9.22 -4.98 13.02
N LEU A 105 -8.19 -4.64 13.79
CA LEU A 105 -6.81 -4.58 13.30
C LEU A 105 -6.36 -5.91 12.67
N GLU A 106 -6.63 -7.02 13.34
CA GLU A 106 -6.28 -8.37 12.88
C GLU A 106 -7.00 -8.71 11.57
N HIS A 107 -8.31 -8.42 11.47
CA HIS A 107 -9.05 -8.63 10.23
C HIS A 107 -8.58 -7.73 9.09
N LYS A 108 -8.08 -6.52 9.38
CA LYS A 108 -7.43 -5.67 8.36
C LYS A 108 -6.13 -6.29 7.86
N LEU A 109 -5.30 -6.83 8.76
CA LEU A 109 -4.07 -7.52 8.40
C LEU A 109 -4.38 -8.73 7.52
N ASP A 110 -5.33 -9.57 7.93
CA ASP A 110 -5.71 -10.77 7.19
C ASP A 110 -6.29 -10.44 5.80
N ALA A 111 -7.17 -9.44 5.72
CA ALA A 111 -7.70 -8.96 4.45
C ALA A 111 -6.61 -8.37 3.53
N MET A 112 -5.52 -7.84 4.10
CA MET A 112 -4.40 -7.29 3.35
C MET A 112 -3.50 -8.37 2.75
N ARG A 113 -3.52 -9.61 3.26
CA ARG A 113 -2.56 -10.66 2.87
C ARG A 113 -2.43 -10.84 1.37
N GLY A 114 -3.55 -10.85 0.63
CA GLY A 114 -3.53 -11.00 -0.83
C GLY A 114 -2.85 -9.83 -1.57
N LEU A 115 -3.04 -8.60 -1.09
CA LEU A 115 -2.41 -7.40 -1.67
C LEU A 115 -0.96 -7.24 -1.22
N ALA A 116 -0.61 -7.73 -0.03
CA ALA A 116 0.77 -7.86 0.42
C ALA A 116 1.56 -8.85 -0.44
N ASP A 117 0.89 -9.86 -1.02
CA ASP A 117 1.46 -10.85 -1.94
C ASP A 117 1.34 -10.49 -3.43
N ASP A 118 0.89 -9.26 -3.75
CA ASP A 118 0.68 -8.86 -5.14
C ASP A 118 1.99 -8.89 -5.96
N ALA A 119 1.91 -9.31 -7.22
CA ALA A 119 3.06 -9.37 -8.12
C ALA A 119 3.69 -7.99 -8.37
N HIS A 120 2.89 -6.93 -8.37
CA HIS A 120 3.34 -5.57 -8.64
C HIS A 120 3.91 -4.90 -7.39
N PHE A 121 5.15 -4.39 -7.48
CA PHE A 121 5.87 -3.81 -6.34
C PHE A 121 5.12 -2.67 -5.65
N GLY A 122 4.45 -1.81 -6.43
CA GLY A 122 3.70 -0.67 -5.91
C GLY A 122 2.54 -1.09 -5.02
N VAL A 123 1.83 -2.17 -5.37
CA VAL A 123 0.69 -2.66 -4.58
C VAL A 123 1.17 -3.16 -3.21
N ARG A 124 2.31 -3.88 -3.19
CA ARG A 124 2.95 -4.32 -1.95
C ARG A 124 3.36 -3.16 -1.04
N GLU A 125 3.79 -2.03 -1.60
CA GLU A 125 4.06 -0.81 -0.81
C GLU A 125 2.77 -0.20 -0.26
N TRP A 126 1.72 -0.12 -1.07
CA TRP A 126 0.42 0.40 -0.63
C TRP A 126 -0.21 -0.44 0.48
N ALA A 127 0.02 -1.75 0.46
CA ALA A 127 -0.51 -2.68 1.46
C ALA A 127 -0.09 -2.28 2.88
N TRP A 128 1.20 -2.05 3.14
CA TRP A 128 1.66 -1.69 4.48
C TRP A 128 1.43 -0.20 4.77
N LEU A 129 1.54 0.68 3.76
CA LEU A 129 1.28 2.12 3.92
C LEU A 129 -0.16 2.41 4.36
N ALA A 130 -1.14 1.69 3.80
CA ALA A 130 -2.55 1.85 4.14
C ALA A 130 -2.87 1.45 5.59
N LEU A 131 -2.08 0.56 6.19
CA LEU A 131 -2.23 0.11 7.57
C LEU A 131 -1.38 0.91 8.56
N ARG A 132 -0.43 1.71 8.06
CA ARG A 132 0.56 2.40 8.89
C ARG A 132 0.01 3.17 10.09
N PRO A 133 -1.13 3.90 10.00
CA PRO A 133 -1.69 4.57 11.17
C PRO A 133 -2.06 3.60 12.30
N HIS A 134 -2.61 2.43 11.96
CA HIS A 134 -2.98 1.40 12.94
C HIS A 134 -1.76 0.69 13.51
N ILE A 135 -0.76 0.39 12.67
CA ILE A 135 0.49 -0.22 13.11
C ILE A 135 1.25 0.69 14.07
N ALA A 136 1.29 2.00 13.80
CA ALA A 136 1.95 2.95 14.69
C ALA A 136 1.22 3.14 16.01
N ALA A 137 -0.10 2.95 16.03
CA ALA A 137 -0.92 3.04 17.24
C ALA A 137 -0.79 1.78 18.13
N GLU A 138 -0.70 0.59 17.52
CA GLU A 138 -0.72 -0.69 18.24
C GLU A 138 0.41 -1.65 17.80
N PRO A 139 1.68 -1.21 17.83
CA PRO A 139 2.80 -1.92 17.19
C PRO A 139 3.06 -3.32 17.76
N LEU A 140 2.87 -3.54 19.06
CA LEU A 140 3.06 -4.86 19.68
C LEU A 140 1.96 -5.85 19.29
N ARG A 141 0.72 -5.39 19.12
CA ARG A 141 -0.38 -6.25 18.64
C ARG A 141 -0.13 -6.68 17.20
N VAL A 142 0.31 -5.75 16.35
CA VAL A 142 0.66 -6.07 14.96
C VAL A 142 1.87 -7.00 14.89
N LEU A 143 2.90 -6.76 15.71
CA LEU A 143 4.06 -7.65 15.80
C LEU A 143 3.65 -9.08 16.15
N ALA A 144 2.80 -9.27 17.17
CA ALA A 144 2.31 -10.58 17.56
C ALA A 144 1.56 -11.29 16.42
N HIS A 145 0.72 -10.56 15.67
CA HIS A 145 -0.01 -11.11 14.53
C HIS A 145 0.92 -11.47 13.36
N LEU A 146 1.83 -10.57 13.00
CA LEU A 146 2.74 -10.74 11.86
C LEU A 146 3.89 -11.70 12.12
N HIS A 147 4.17 -12.07 13.38
CA HIS A 147 5.19 -13.07 13.68
C HIS A 147 4.88 -14.42 12.99
N GLY A 148 3.61 -14.83 12.93
CA GLY A 148 3.21 -16.04 12.21
C GLY A 148 3.44 -15.96 10.69
N TRP A 149 3.49 -14.76 10.13
CA TRP A 149 3.72 -14.55 8.70
C TRP A 149 5.20 -14.69 8.32
N THR A 150 6.11 -14.75 9.28
CA THR A 150 7.54 -15.01 9.02
C THR A 150 7.80 -16.40 8.45
N ALA A 151 6.86 -17.34 8.61
CA ALA A 151 6.91 -18.69 8.05
C ALA A 151 6.07 -18.85 6.77
N ASP A 152 5.48 -17.77 6.23
CA ASP A 152 4.62 -17.85 5.05
C ASP A 152 5.42 -18.35 3.82
N PRO A 153 4.85 -19.22 2.96
CA PRO A 153 5.56 -19.68 1.76
C PRO A 153 5.92 -18.52 0.81
N SER A 154 5.14 -17.44 0.78
CA SER A 154 5.45 -16.29 -0.08
C SER A 154 6.51 -15.38 0.53
N PRO A 155 7.61 -15.08 -0.19
CA PRO A 155 8.57 -14.09 0.25
C PRO A 155 7.99 -12.67 0.32
N ASN A 156 6.92 -12.37 -0.43
CA ASN A 156 6.29 -11.05 -0.38
C ASN A 156 5.57 -10.84 0.96
N VAL A 157 4.88 -11.88 1.45
CA VAL A 157 4.17 -11.87 2.74
C VAL A 157 5.17 -11.80 3.89
N ARG A 158 6.27 -12.58 3.83
CA ARG A 158 7.37 -12.47 4.81
C ARG A 158 8.01 -11.08 4.81
N ARG A 159 8.24 -10.50 3.63
CA ARG A 159 8.74 -9.12 3.51
C ARG A 159 7.76 -8.12 4.13
N PHE A 160 6.45 -8.27 3.89
CA PHE A 160 5.44 -7.40 4.48
C PHE A 160 5.51 -7.43 6.01
N ALA A 161 5.67 -8.62 6.62
CA ALA A 161 5.78 -8.77 8.07
C ALA A 161 6.91 -7.93 8.67
N CYS A 162 8.06 -7.86 7.98
CA CYS A 162 9.20 -7.02 8.37
C CYS A 162 8.97 -5.54 8.04
N GLU A 163 8.64 -5.21 6.80
CA GLU A 163 8.59 -3.82 6.32
C GLU A 163 7.52 -3.00 7.05
N ALA A 164 6.35 -3.59 7.29
CA ALA A 164 5.24 -2.88 7.91
C ALA A 164 5.60 -2.36 9.32
N LEU A 165 6.49 -3.08 10.02
CA LEU A 165 7.00 -2.78 11.35
C LEU A 165 8.29 -1.95 11.35
N ARG A 166 8.78 -1.52 10.18
CA ARG A 166 9.98 -0.68 10.09
C ARG A 166 9.83 0.59 10.93
N PRO A 167 10.78 0.93 11.82
CA PRO A 167 10.62 2.08 12.72
C PRO A 167 10.53 3.41 11.97
N ARG A 168 11.24 3.52 10.84
CA ARG A 168 11.30 4.69 9.96
C ARG A 168 10.85 4.33 8.55
N GLY A 169 9.64 4.74 8.17
CA GLY A 169 9.12 4.55 6.82
C GLY A 169 9.16 5.84 6.00
N VAL A 170 9.35 5.73 4.69
CA VAL A 170 9.19 6.86 3.77
C VAL A 170 7.70 7.10 3.56
N TRP A 171 7.25 8.37 3.63
CA TRP A 171 5.83 8.77 3.54
C TRP A 171 4.92 8.16 4.62
N ALA A 172 5.51 7.75 5.74
CA ALA A 172 4.85 7.03 6.81
C ALA A 172 5.16 7.64 8.18
N ALA A 173 4.21 7.57 9.11
CA ALA A 173 4.47 7.92 10.51
C ALA A 173 5.55 6.99 11.09
N HIS A 174 6.39 7.49 12.00
CA HIS A 174 7.38 6.65 12.67
C HIS A 174 6.71 5.77 13.75
N ILE A 175 7.23 4.56 13.96
CA ILE A 175 6.84 3.72 15.10
C ILE A 175 7.82 4.04 16.23
N SER A 176 7.42 4.91 17.15
CA SER A 176 8.27 5.37 18.24
C SER A 176 8.77 4.23 19.14
N LEU A 177 7.93 3.22 19.37
CA LEU A 177 8.27 2.07 20.21
C LEU A 177 9.55 1.38 19.69
N PHE A 178 9.57 0.90 18.45
CA PHE A 178 10.74 0.18 17.92
C PHE A 178 11.97 1.06 17.69
N LYS A 179 11.82 2.40 17.68
CA LYS A 179 12.99 3.30 17.72
C LYS A 179 13.67 3.32 19.08
N GLN A 180 12.90 3.19 20.16
CA GLN A 180 13.38 3.29 21.54
C GLN A 180 13.70 1.92 22.12
N GLU A 181 12.86 0.95 21.78
CA GLU A 181 12.87 -0.42 22.28
C GLU A 181 12.87 -1.41 21.09
N PRO A 182 13.93 -1.43 20.27
CA PRO A 182 14.01 -2.30 19.09
C PRO A 182 13.99 -3.80 19.45
N HIS A 183 14.38 -4.14 20.69
CA HIS A 183 14.43 -5.52 21.19
C HIS A 183 13.10 -6.25 21.10
N HIS A 184 11.96 -5.55 21.12
CA HIS A 184 10.65 -6.17 20.93
C HIS A 184 10.55 -6.91 19.60
N ALA A 185 11.20 -6.41 18.54
CA ALA A 185 11.13 -7.01 17.21
C ALA A 185 12.22 -8.08 16.97
N GLN A 186 13.06 -8.39 17.97
CA GLN A 186 14.22 -9.26 17.82
C GLN A 186 13.84 -10.62 17.23
N ASP A 187 12.85 -11.30 17.81
CA ASP A 187 12.41 -12.62 17.35
C ASP A 187 11.91 -12.62 15.90
N LEU A 188 11.25 -11.55 15.46
CA LEU A 188 10.81 -11.40 14.07
C LEU A 188 12.00 -11.18 13.13
N LEU A 189 12.98 -10.38 13.54
CA LEU A 189 14.17 -10.12 12.73
C LEU A 189 15.05 -11.35 12.63
N ASP A 190 15.22 -12.11 13.71
CA ASP A 190 15.98 -13.35 13.73
C ASP A 190 15.34 -14.43 12.86
N ALA A 191 14.01 -14.50 12.83
CA ALA A 191 13.29 -15.40 11.93
C ALA A 191 13.54 -15.08 10.45
N LEU A 192 13.82 -13.83 10.10
CA LEU A 192 13.93 -13.36 8.71
C LEU A 192 15.36 -13.00 8.26
N CYS A 193 16.33 -12.89 9.17
CA CYS A 193 17.68 -12.42 8.84
C CYS A 193 18.43 -13.38 7.90
N CYS A 194 18.10 -14.67 7.97
CA CYS A 194 18.64 -15.73 7.12
C CYS A 194 17.64 -16.22 6.06
N ASP A 195 16.65 -15.41 5.69
CA ASP A 195 15.65 -15.78 4.69
C ASP A 195 16.31 -16.12 3.34
N ALA A 196 15.79 -17.11 2.62
CA ALA A 196 16.29 -17.49 1.30
C ALA A 196 16.08 -16.39 0.23
N SER A 197 15.13 -15.48 0.45
CA SER A 197 14.81 -14.39 -0.47
C SER A 197 15.62 -13.14 -0.15
N ARG A 198 16.40 -12.68 -1.13
CA ARG A 198 17.10 -11.39 -1.04
C ARG A 198 16.15 -10.21 -0.76
N TYR A 199 14.93 -10.27 -1.30
CA TYR A 199 13.92 -9.23 -1.08
C TYR A 199 13.51 -9.11 0.40
N VAL A 200 13.46 -10.22 1.12
CA VAL A 200 13.17 -10.25 2.56
C VAL A 200 14.38 -9.75 3.34
N GLN A 201 15.59 -10.24 3.01
CA GLN A 201 16.84 -9.82 3.63
C GLN A 201 17.05 -8.29 3.52
N ASP A 202 16.76 -7.70 2.36
CA ASP A 202 16.85 -6.25 2.15
C ASP A 202 15.88 -5.48 3.06
N SER A 203 14.68 -6.03 3.35
CA SER A 203 13.74 -5.43 4.30
C SER A 203 14.27 -5.50 5.74
N VAL A 204 14.88 -6.61 6.15
CA VAL A 204 15.55 -6.74 7.46
C VAL A 204 16.71 -5.74 7.57
N GLY A 205 17.56 -5.65 6.55
CA GLY A 205 18.65 -4.67 6.52
C GLY A 205 18.14 -3.22 6.61
N ASN A 206 17.06 -2.91 5.90
CA ASN A 206 16.40 -1.60 5.97
C ASN A 206 15.75 -1.33 7.34
N TRP A 207 15.28 -2.36 8.03
CA TRP A 207 14.73 -2.24 9.39
C TRP A 207 15.83 -1.86 10.39
N LEU A 208 17.00 -2.49 10.27
CA LEU A 208 18.16 -2.28 11.14
C LEU A 208 18.90 -0.93 10.92
N ASN A 209 18.75 -0.33 9.74
CA ASN A 209 19.39 0.95 9.36
C ASN A 209 18.55 2.19 9.72
#